data_AF-A0A8J7KJL5-F1
#
_entry.id   AF-A0A8J7KJL5-F1
#
_cell.length_a   1.000
_cell.length_b   1.000
_cell.length_c   1.000
_cell.angle_alpha   90.00
_cell.angle_beta   90.00
_cell.angle_gamma   90.00
#
_symmetry.space_group_name_H-M   'P 1'
#
loop_
_entity.id
_entity.type
_entity.pdbx_description
1 polymer ?
#
loop_
_entity_poly.entity_id
_entity_poly.type
_entity_poly.pdbx_seq_one_letter_code
_entity_poly.pdbx_strand_id
1 'polypeptide(L)'
;MRPLCITPCNQRRLAFHAQTILSVNQGWNVEVANFRLQIQELLNASPSLRNFLQNTFSEQKNGRKLFLKASELDATQIPEEPWFTLEQVLDGNWLPCQSWQS
;
A
#
# COMPACT_ATOMS: atom_id res chain seq x y z
N MET A 1 30.83 -30.59 -22.47
CA MET A 1 29.96 -29.57 -21.83
C MET A 1 29.78 -28.43 -22.83
N ARG A 2 28.55 -28.13 -23.26
CA ARG A 2 28.24 -27.01 -24.16
C ARG A 2 27.74 -25.84 -23.31
N PRO A 3 28.26 -24.61 -23.48
CA PRO A 3 27.70 -23.46 -22.79
C PRO A 3 26.31 -23.17 -23.40
N LEU A 4 25.33 -22.95 -22.54
CA LEU A 4 24.03 -22.42 -22.95
C LEU A 4 24.25 -20.98 -23.41
N CYS A 5 24.24 -20.75 -24.72
CA CYS A 5 24.20 -19.41 -25.30
C CYS A 5 22.88 -18.76 -24.92
N ILE A 6 22.89 -17.88 -23.93
CA ILE A 6 21.74 -17.03 -23.60
C ILE A 6 21.60 -16.02 -24.74
N THR A 7 20.75 -16.30 -25.72
CA THR A 7 20.44 -15.35 -26.81
C THR A 7 19.75 -14.09 -26.27
N PRO A 8 19.94 -12.91 -26.89
CA PRO A 8 19.41 -11.61 -26.43
C PRO A 8 17.87 -11.49 -26.40
N CYS A 9 17.16 -12.51 -26.89
CA CYS A 9 15.70 -12.48 -27.03
C CYS A 9 14.98 -12.66 -25.68
N ASN A 10 15.59 -13.32 -24.69
CA ASN A 10 14.97 -13.55 -23.38
C ASN A 10 15.15 -12.40 -22.38
N GLN A 11 16.02 -11.42 -22.67
CA GLN A 11 16.29 -10.30 -21.78
C GLN A 11 15.20 -9.20 -21.89
N ARG A 12 14.59 -9.06 -23.07
CA ARG A 12 13.50 -8.10 -23.32
C ARG A 12 12.20 -8.47 -22.58
N ARG A 13 11.91 -9.77 -22.42
CA ARG A 13 10.70 -10.24 -21.73
C ARG A 13 10.75 -9.97 -20.22
N LEU A 14 11.91 -10.14 -19.60
CA LEU A 14 12.12 -9.86 -18.17
C LEU A 14 12.10 -8.35 -17.87
N ALA A 15 12.67 -7.52 -18.76
CA ALA A 15 12.63 -6.06 -18.62
C ALA A 15 11.20 -5.49 -18.74
N PHE A 16 10.36 -6.04 -19.65
CA PHE A 16 8.97 -5.61 -19.80
C PHE A 16 8.15 -5.92 -18.53
N HIS A 17 8.29 -7.13 -17.97
CA HIS A 17 7.59 -7.51 -16.74
C HIS A 17 8.02 -6.68 -15.51
N ALA A 18 9.32 -6.36 -15.38
CA ALA A 18 9.80 -5.49 -14.29
C ALA A 18 9.30 -4.05 -14.44
N GLN A 19 9.29 -3.51 -15.67
CA GLN A 19 8.81 -2.15 -15.97
C GLN A 19 7.30 -2.00 -15.70
N THR A 20 6.49 -3.01 -16.05
CA THR A 20 5.03 -2.99 -15.83
C THR A 20 4.65 -3.08 -14.35
N ILE A 21 5.38 -3.88 -13.54
CA ILE A 21 5.13 -3.95 -12.08
C ILE A 21 5.49 -2.63 -11.40
N LEU A 22 6.61 -2.00 -11.80
CA LEU A 22 7.00 -0.68 -11.31
C LEU A 22 5.98 0.42 -11.66
N SER A 23 5.41 0.39 -12.88
CA SER A 23 4.43 1.40 -13.30
C SER A 23 3.09 1.29 -12.57
N VAL A 24 2.64 0.08 -12.23
CA VAL A 24 1.40 -0.11 -11.44
C VAL A 24 1.58 0.43 -10.02
N ASN A 25 2.72 0.14 -9.39
CA ASN A 25 3.00 0.61 -8.02
C ASN A 25 3.10 2.14 -7.91
N GLN A 26 3.56 2.83 -8.97
CA GLN A 26 3.57 4.30 -9.00
C GLN A 26 2.16 4.90 -9.02
N GLY A 27 1.22 4.29 -9.75
CA GLY A 27 -0.17 4.75 -9.78
C GLY A 27 -0.85 4.68 -8.41
N TRP A 28 -0.66 3.57 -7.69
CA TRP A 28 -1.22 3.40 -6.35
C TRP A 28 -0.65 4.40 -5.33
N ASN A 29 0.64 4.72 -5.40
CA ASN A 29 1.23 5.71 -4.50
C ASN A 29 0.60 7.10 -4.67
N VAL A 30 0.37 7.51 -5.92
CA VAL A 30 -0.31 8.79 -6.23
C VAL A 30 -1.74 8.77 -5.71
N GLU A 31 -2.46 7.68 -5.92
CA GLU A 31 -3.87 7.58 -5.51
C GLU A 31 -4.02 7.57 -3.98
N VAL A 32 -3.16 6.85 -3.26
CA VAL A 32 -3.11 6.89 -1.79
C VAL A 32 -2.80 8.30 -1.28
N ALA A 33 -1.87 9.01 -1.93
CA ALA A 33 -1.58 10.41 -1.58
C ALA A 33 -2.80 11.32 -1.80
N ASN A 34 -3.52 11.15 -2.92
CA ASN A 34 -4.75 11.90 -3.20
C ASN A 34 -5.83 11.67 -2.13
N PHE A 35 -6.08 10.40 -1.75
CA PHE A 35 -7.05 10.10 -0.70
C PHE A 35 -6.65 10.71 0.65
N ARG A 36 -5.36 10.69 1.00
CA ARG A 36 -4.87 11.35 2.22
C ARG A 36 -5.16 12.84 2.22
N LEU A 37 -4.89 13.53 1.11
CA LEU A 37 -5.19 14.97 0.98
C LEU A 37 -6.68 15.25 1.18
N GLN A 38 -7.55 14.49 0.50
CA GLN A 38 -9.00 14.64 0.64
C GLN A 38 -9.48 14.39 2.08
N ILE A 39 -8.96 13.36 2.74
CA ILE A 39 -9.28 13.07 4.15
C ILE A 39 -8.81 14.22 5.04
N GLN A 40 -7.60 14.74 4.84
CA GLN A 40 -7.09 15.87 5.62
C GLN A 40 -7.93 17.13 5.43
N GLU A 41 -8.37 17.44 4.21
CA GLU A 41 -9.28 18.56 3.93
C GLU A 41 -10.60 18.42 4.70
N LEU A 42 -11.20 17.22 4.68
CA LEU A 42 -12.41 16.92 5.44
C LEU A 42 -12.22 17.08 6.96
N LEU A 43 -11.09 16.60 7.49
CA LEU A 43 -10.77 16.71 8.91
C LEU A 43 -10.48 18.15 9.33
N ASN A 44 -9.89 18.96 8.45
CA ASN A 44 -9.65 20.39 8.69
C ASN A 44 -10.97 21.18 8.67
N ALA A 45 -11.90 20.80 7.79
CA ALA A 45 -13.24 21.39 7.75
C ALA A 45 -14.11 21.00 8.95
N SER A 46 -13.83 19.87 9.61
CA SER A 46 -14.62 19.36 10.74
C SER A 46 -13.75 18.75 11.85
N PRO A 47 -13.30 19.56 12.84
CA PRO A 47 -12.44 19.08 13.92
C PRO A 47 -13.08 17.97 14.79
N SER A 48 -14.40 17.94 14.92
CA SER A 48 -15.12 16.89 15.66
C SER A 48 -14.98 15.52 14.99
N LEU A 49 -14.85 15.48 13.65
CA LEU A 49 -14.66 14.25 12.90
C LEU A 49 -13.31 13.60 13.23
N ARG A 50 -12.27 14.40 13.49
CA ARG A 50 -10.96 13.89 13.93
C ARG A 50 -11.07 13.13 15.24
N ASN A 51 -11.76 13.69 16.23
CA ASN A 51 -11.97 13.02 17.52
C ASN A 51 -12.77 11.72 17.37
N PHE A 52 -13.79 11.73 16.51
CA PHE A 52 -14.56 10.52 16.21
C PHE A 52 -13.69 9.43 15.57
N LEU A 53 -12.87 9.78 14.58
CA LEU A 53 -11.96 8.82 13.95
C LEU A 53 -10.91 8.28 14.92
N GLN A 54 -10.36 9.11 15.79
CA GLN A 54 -9.38 8.67 16.80
C GLN A 54 -9.94 7.53 17.67
N ASN A 55 -11.23 7.60 18.01
CA ASN A 55 -11.89 6.62 18.87
C ASN A 55 -12.35 5.36 18.13
N THR A 56 -12.53 5.44 16.81
CA THR A 56 -13.12 4.37 15.99
C THR A 56 -12.15 3.74 14.99
N PHE A 57 -10.91 4.23 14.91
CA PHE A 57 -9.94 3.81 13.90
C PHE A 57 -9.59 2.32 13.95
N SER A 58 -9.41 1.76 15.16
CA SER A 58 -9.14 0.33 15.35
C SER A 58 -10.29 -0.57 14.86
N GLU A 59 -11.51 -0.05 14.81
CA GLU A 59 -12.69 -0.77 14.33
C GLU A 59 -12.76 -0.79 12.79
N GLN A 60 -11.96 0.03 12.09
CA GLN A 60 -11.95 0.14 10.63
C GLN A 60 -11.23 -1.04 9.97
N LYS A 61 -11.84 -2.22 10.01
CA LYS A 61 -11.29 -3.48 9.45
C LYS A 61 -11.65 -3.72 7.97
N ASN A 62 -12.36 -2.79 7.33
CA ASN A 62 -12.81 -2.94 5.94
C ASN A 62 -11.65 -3.07 4.95
N GLY A 63 -10.55 -2.33 5.15
CA GLY A 63 -9.35 -2.43 4.31
C GLY A 63 -8.76 -3.84 4.33
N ARG A 64 -8.59 -4.44 5.52
CA ARG A 64 -8.14 -5.82 5.68
C ARG A 64 -9.06 -6.81 4.99
N LYS A 65 -10.39 -6.65 5.16
CA LYS A 65 -11.39 -7.52 4.52
C LYS A 65 -11.31 -7.48 3.00
N LEU A 66 -11.19 -6.29 2.41
CA LEU A 66 -11.06 -6.12 0.95
C LEU A 66 -9.73 -6.70 0.46
N PHE A 67 -8.64 -6.46 1.17
CA PHE A 67 -7.33 -7.00 0.84
C PHE A 67 -7.29 -8.53 0.84
N LEU A 68 -7.80 -9.18 1.90
CA LEU A 68 -7.88 -10.64 1.97
C LEU A 68 -8.73 -11.23 0.84
N LYS A 69 -9.87 -10.58 0.52
CA LYS A 69 -10.73 -11.01 -0.59
C LYS A 69 -10.03 -10.90 -1.95
N ALA A 70 -9.23 -9.84 -2.16
CA ALA A 70 -8.56 -9.59 -3.44
C ALA A 70 -7.27 -10.40 -3.61
N SER A 71 -6.56 -10.69 -2.52
CA SER A 71 -5.27 -11.38 -2.54
C SER A 71 -5.38 -12.90 -2.42
N GLU A 72 -6.52 -13.42 -1.94
CA GLU A 72 -6.74 -14.84 -1.65
C GLU A 72 -5.73 -15.44 -0.67
N LEU A 73 -5.03 -14.58 0.10
CA LEU A 73 -4.10 -15.00 1.13
C LEU A 73 -4.84 -15.53 2.36
N ASP A 74 -4.17 -16.41 3.11
CA ASP A 74 -4.70 -16.92 4.35
C ASP A 74 -4.77 -15.79 5.39
N ALA A 75 -5.91 -15.69 6.08
CA ALA A 75 -6.16 -14.63 7.04
C ALA A 75 -5.18 -14.64 8.23
N THR A 76 -4.57 -15.79 8.55
CA THR A 76 -3.55 -15.92 9.60
C THR A 76 -2.24 -15.22 9.23
N GLN A 77 -1.99 -14.96 7.95
CA GLN A 77 -0.79 -14.26 7.48
C GLN A 77 -0.90 -12.74 7.60
N ILE A 78 -2.13 -12.21 7.75
CA ILE A 78 -2.38 -10.77 7.81
C ILE A 78 -2.91 -10.41 9.21
N PRO A 79 -2.20 -9.54 9.96
CA PRO A 79 -2.62 -9.12 11.30
C PRO A 79 -4.07 -8.65 11.32
N GLU A 80 -4.80 -9.01 12.36
CA GLU A 80 -6.18 -8.55 12.54
C GLU A 80 -6.25 -7.08 12.93
N GLU A 81 -5.34 -6.66 13.81
CA GLU A 81 -5.17 -5.28 14.23
C GLU A 81 -4.07 -4.59 13.43
N PRO A 82 -4.27 -3.33 13.01
CA PRO A 82 -3.24 -2.56 12.34
C PRO A 82 -2.07 -2.28 13.29
N TRP A 83 -0.86 -2.32 12.74
CA TRP A 83 0.39 -2.05 13.45
C TRP A 83 0.84 -0.59 13.35
N PHE A 84 -0.06 0.29 12.91
CA PHE A 84 0.16 1.71 12.65
C PHE A 84 -0.94 2.56 13.29
N THR A 85 -0.63 3.81 13.59
CA THR A 85 -1.58 4.75 14.19
C THR A 85 -2.35 5.54 13.13
N LEU A 86 -3.44 6.21 13.55
CA LEU A 86 -4.20 7.11 12.68
C LEU A 86 -3.31 8.24 12.14
N GLU A 87 -2.45 8.81 12.99
CA GLU A 87 -1.51 9.88 12.61
C GLU A 87 -0.55 9.41 11.52
N GLN A 88 0.00 8.20 11.66
CA GLN A 88 0.90 7.62 10.66
C GLN A 88 0.19 7.41 9.32
N VAL A 89 -1.06 6.90 9.33
CA VAL A 89 -1.81 6.68 8.09
C VAL A 89 -2.17 7.98 7.38
N LEU A 90 -2.44 9.03 8.15
CA LEU A 90 -2.78 10.35 7.63
C LEU A 90 -1.55 11.17 7.21
N ASP A 91 -0.34 10.78 7.61
CA ASP A 91 0.89 11.44 7.14
C ASP A 91 1.13 11.12 5.66
N GLY A 92 1.19 12.17 4.83
CA GLY A 92 1.43 12.07 3.40
C GLY A 92 2.77 11.44 3.03
N ASN A 93 3.78 11.60 3.88
CA ASN A 93 5.13 11.08 3.65
C ASN A 93 5.34 9.68 4.24
N TRP A 94 4.37 9.17 4.99
CA TRP A 94 4.49 7.89 5.66
C TRP A 94 4.19 6.73 4.71
N LEU A 95 5.14 5.79 4.64
CA LEU A 95 5.00 4.51 3.97
C LEU A 95 5.49 3.40 4.91
N PRO A 96 4.69 2.34 5.17
CA PRO A 96 5.05 1.27 6.11
C PRO A 96 6.30 0.50 5.70
N CYS A 97 6.71 0.54 4.42
CA CYS A 97 7.85 -0.20 3.90
C CYS A 97 9.20 0.54 3.97
N GLN A 98 9.27 1.78 4.48
CA GLN A 98 10.54 2.52 4.59
C GLN A 98 11.52 1.89 5.60
N SER A 99 11.03 1.08 6.54
CA SER A 99 11.85 0.42 7.57
C SER A 99 12.56 -0.86 7.11
N TRP A 100 12.32 -1.36 5.88
CA TRP A 100 12.93 -2.59 5.37
C TRP A 100 14.14 -2.36 4.44
N GLN A 101 14.66 -1.13 4.41
CA GLN A 101 15.80 -0.73 3.56
C GLN A 101 17.15 -0.73 4.30
N SER A 102 17.27 -1.41 5.43
CA SER A 102 18.54 -1.66 6.13
C SER A 102 19.17 -2.97 5.69
#